data_AF-A0A4X1V5M1-F1
#
_entry.id   AF-A0A4X1V5M1-F1
#
_cell.length_a   1.000
_cell.length_b   1.000
_cell.length_c   1.000
_cell.angle_alpha   90.00
_cell.angle_beta   90.00
_cell.angle_gamma   90.00
#
_symmetry.space_group_name_H-M   'P 1'
#
loop_
_entity.id
_entity.type
_entity.pdbx_description
1 polymer ?
#
loop_
_entity_poly.entity_id
_entity_poly.type
_entity_poly.pdbx_seq_one_letter_code
_entity_poly.pdbx_strand_id
1 'polypeptide(L)'
;MTKKTRDLRRQLRKAVMDHVSDSFLETNVPLLVLIEAAKNGNEKEVKEYAQVFREHANKLIEVANLACSISNNEEGVKLVRMSASQLEALCPQVINAALALAAKPQSKLAQENMDLFKEQWEKQVRVLTDAVDDITSIDDFLAVSENHILEDVNKSGAIRGRAARVIHVVTSEMDNYEPGVYTEKVLEATKLLSNTVMPRFTEQVEAAVEALSSDPAQPMDENEFIDASRLVYDGIRDIRKAVLMIRTPEELDDSDFETEDFDVRSRTSVQTEDDQLIAGQSARAIMAQLPQEQKAKIAEQVASFQEEKSKLDAEVSKWDDSGNDIIVLAKQMCMIMMEMTDFTRGKGPLKNTSDVISAAKKIAEAGSRMDKLGRTIADHCPDSACKQDLLAYLQRIALYCHQLNICSKVKAEVQNLGGELVVSGVSSIWEESCVGRGSERGHPRALTVDSAMSLIQAAKNLMNAVVQTVKASYVASTKYQKSQGMASLNLPAVSWKMKAPEKKPLVKREKQDETQTKIKRASQKKHVNPVQALSEFKAMDSI
;
A
#
# COMPACT_ATOMS: atom_id res chain seq x y z
N MET A 1 15.88 -2.35 -9.06
CA MET A 1 15.29 -3.67 -8.69
C MET A 1 13.89 -3.50 -8.10
N THR A 2 13.70 -2.74 -7.02
CA THR A 2 12.41 -2.55 -6.31
C THR A 2 11.23 -2.07 -7.17
N LYS A 3 11.46 -1.13 -8.12
CA LYS A 3 10.41 -0.69 -9.05
C LYS A 3 9.92 -1.83 -9.95
N LYS A 4 10.86 -2.65 -10.45
CA LYS A 4 10.56 -3.76 -11.35
C LYS A 4 9.85 -4.92 -10.64
N THR A 5 10.21 -5.21 -9.39
CA THR A 5 9.51 -6.21 -8.58
C THR A 5 8.10 -5.76 -8.21
N ARG A 6 7.89 -4.47 -7.91
CA ARG A 6 6.55 -3.90 -7.70
C ARG A 6 5.70 -3.95 -8.97
N ASP A 7 6.26 -3.51 -10.10
CA ASP A 7 5.55 -3.54 -11.39
C ASP A 7 5.18 -4.99 -11.78
N LEU A 8 6.07 -5.96 -11.56
CA LEU A 8 5.78 -7.39 -11.77
C LEU A 8 4.65 -7.87 -10.86
N ARG A 9 4.67 -7.54 -9.57
CA ARG A 9 3.62 -7.93 -8.62
C ARG A 9 2.26 -7.33 -9.01
N ARG A 10 2.23 -6.06 -9.46
CA ARG A 10 1.02 -5.43 -9.98
C ARG A 10 0.47 -6.17 -11.21
N GLN A 11 1.34 -6.55 -12.14
CA GLN A 11 0.94 -7.35 -13.31
C GLN A 11 0.40 -8.73 -12.92
N LEU A 12 1.02 -9.39 -11.92
CA LEU A 12 0.53 -10.67 -11.40
C LEU A 12 -0.84 -10.54 -10.73
N ARG A 13 -1.07 -9.51 -9.90
CA ARG A 13 -2.39 -9.24 -9.32
C ARG A 13 -3.45 -9.04 -10.39
N LYS A 14 -3.15 -8.22 -11.40
CA LYS A 14 -4.06 -8.00 -12.52
C LYS A 14 -4.36 -9.31 -13.27
N ALA A 15 -3.35 -10.11 -13.60
CA ALA A 15 -3.54 -11.38 -14.30
C ALA A 15 -4.41 -12.36 -13.49
N VAL A 16 -4.22 -12.44 -12.17
CA VAL A 16 -5.10 -13.24 -11.30
C VAL A 16 -6.53 -12.69 -11.30
N MET A 17 -6.70 -11.37 -11.24
CA MET A 17 -8.03 -10.76 -11.27
C MET A 17 -8.74 -10.96 -12.61
N ASP A 18 -8.00 -10.96 -13.73
CA ASP A 18 -8.54 -11.32 -15.04
C ASP A 18 -9.12 -12.75 -14.99
N HIS A 19 -8.37 -13.71 -14.42
CA HIS A 19 -8.83 -15.08 -14.22
C HIS A 19 -10.05 -15.22 -13.29
N VAL A 20 -10.07 -14.48 -12.18
CA VAL A 20 -11.20 -14.46 -11.23
C VAL A 20 -12.44 -13.88 -11.91
N SER A 21 -12.28 -12.76 -12.62
CA SER A 21 -13.37 -12.07 -13.29
C SER A 21 -14.02 -12.93 -14.38
N ASP A 22 -13.26 -13.77 -15.09
CA ASP A 22 -13.80 -14.60 -16.17
C ASP A 22 -14.26 -15.99 -15.71
N SER A 23 -13.54 -16.63 -14.80
CA SER A 23 -13.83 -18.02 -14.41
C SER A 23 -14.99 -18.13 -13.41
N PHE A 24 -15.29 -17.05 -12.67
CA PHE A 24 -16.36 -17.04 -11.67
C PHE A 24 -17.69 -16.41 -12.15
N LEU A 25 -17.86 -16.21 -13.47
CA LEU A 25 -19.09 -15.66 -14.04
C LEU A 25 -20.24 -16.66 -14.08
N GLU A 26 -20.05 -17.79 -14.75
CA GLU A 26 -21.10 -18.78 -15.04
C GLU A 26 -20.72 -20.14 -14.47
N THR A 27 -20.71 -20.23 -13.15
CA THR A 27 -20.13 -21.39 -12.46
C THR A 27 -20.99 -22.65 -12.47
N ASN A 28 -22.27 -22.54 -12.83
CA ASN A 28 -23.27 -23.62 -12.77
C ASN A 28 -23.72 -24.14 -14.14
N VAL A 29 -23.38 -23.49 -15.26
CA VAL A 29 -23.85 -23.90 -16.60
C VAL A 29 -23.43 -25.34 -16.94
N PRO A 30 -22.18 -25.78 -16.75
CA PRO A 30 -21.80 -27.17 -17.02
C PRO A 30 -22.56 -28.19 -16.16
N LEU A 31 -22.93 -27.82 -14.93
CA LEU A 31 -23.73 -28.67 -14.05
C LEU A 31 -25.17 -28.80 -14.56
N LEU A 32 -25.80 -27.71 -14.98
CA LEU A 32 -27.18 -27.73 -15.48
C LEU A 32 -27.30 -28.59 -16.75
N VAL A 33 -26.34 -28.46 -17.69
CA VAL A 33 -26.28 -29.29 -18.90
C VAL A 33 -26.08 -30.77 -18.56
N LEU A 34 -25.20 -31.08 -17.60
CA LEU A 34 -24.97 -32.45 -17.12
C LEU A 34 -26.24 -33.05 -16.50
N ILE A 35 -26.96 -32.30 -15.66
CA ILE A 35 -28.19 -32.75 -15.01
C ILE A 35 -29.30 -32.96 -16.05
N GLU A 36 -29.40 -32.10 -17.05
CA GLU A 36 -30.41 -32.23 -18.11
C GLU A 36 -30.19 -33.51 -18.94
N ALA A 37 -28.94 -33.81 -19.32
CA ALA A 37 -28.61 -35.07 -19.98
C ALA A 37 -28.95 -36.29 -19.10
N ALA A 38 -28.73 -36.19 -17.78
CA ALA A 38 -29.06 -37.25 -16.82
C ALA A 38 -30.58 -37.45 -16.68
N LYS A 39 -31.37 -36.38 -16.62
CA LYS A 39 -32.84 -36.43 -16.59
C LYS A 39 -33.43 -37.10 -17.84
N ASN A 40 -32.79 -36.89 -18.99
CA ASN A 40 -33.18 -37.52 -20.25
C ASN A 40 -32.72 -38.99 -20.37
N GLY A 41 -31.96 -39.51 -19.41
CA GLY A 41 -31.47 -40.90 -19.43
C GLY A 41 -30.33 -41.14 -20.43
N ASN A 42 -29.68 -40.09 -20.91
CA ASN A 42 -28.65 -40.18 -21.96
C ASN A 42 -27.27 -40.48 -21.34
N GLU A 43 -27.00 -41.73 -20.98
CA GLU A 43 -25.75 -42.13 -20.31
C GLU A 43 -24.47 -41.73 -21.06
N LYS A 44 -24.50 -41.69 -22.40
CA LYS A 44 -23.34 -41.30 -23.22
C LYS A 44 -23.05 -39.81 -23.08
N GLU A 45 -24.08 -38.96 -23.23
CA GLU A 45 -23.95 -37.51 -23.08
C GLU A 45 -23.53 -37.12 -21.66
N VAL A 46 -24.06 -37.81 -20.65
CA VAL A 46 -23.66 -37.59 -19.25
C VAL A 46 -22.16 -37.83 -19.05
N LYS A 47 -21.56 -38.82 -19.72
CA LYS A 47 -20.10 -39.04 -19.64
C LYS A 47 -19.30 -37.95 -20.34
N GLU A 48 -19.80 -37.42 -21.45
CA GLU A 48 -19.16 -36.32 -22.19
C GLU A 48 -19.24 -35.02 -21.36
N TYR A 49 -20.43 -34.65 -20.88
CA TYR A 49 -20.64 -33.46 -20.05
C TYR A 49 -19.98 -33.57 -18.66
N ALA A 50 -19.81 -34.78 -18.12
CA ALA A 50 -19.08 -34.98 -16.87
C ALA A 50 -17.60 -34.58 -16.99
N GLN A 51 -16.98 -34.75 -18.17
CA GLN A 51 -15.61 -34.29 -18.41
C GLN A 51 -15.56 -32.76 -18.45
N VAL A 52 -16.48 -32.13 -19.19
CA VAL A 52 -16.58 -30.65 -19.26
C VAL A 52 -16.80 -30.05 -17.87
N PHE A 53 -17.71 -30.63 -17.08
CA PHE A 53 -17.96 -30.21 -15.70
C PHE A 53 -16.71 -30.35 -14.81
N ARG A 54 -15.97 -31.46 -14.94
CA ARG A 54 -14.73 -31.68 -14.18
C ARG A 54 -13.62 -30.71 -14.59
N GLU A 55 -13.44 -30.48 -15.88
CA GLU A 55 -12.46 -29.50 -16.39
C GLU A 55 -12.78 -28.09 -15.88
N HIS A 56 -14.05 -27.72 -15.90
CA HIS A 56 -14.51 -26.46 -15.33
C HIS A 56 -14.26 -26.37 -13.82
N ALA A 57 -14.56 -27.43 -13.06
CA ALA A 57 -14.25 -27.50 -11.63
C ALA A 57 -12.75 -27.33 -11.34
N ASN A 58 -11.90 -28.01 -12.12
CA ASN A 58 -10.45 -27.88 -12.01
C ASN A 58 -9.98 -26.46 -12.31
N LYS A 59 -10.59 -25.78 -13.30
CA LYS A 59 -10.30 -24.38 -13.61
C LYS A 59 -10.65 -23.45 -12.43
N LEU A 60 -11.80 -23.66 -11.77
CA LEU A 60 -12.17 -22.90 -10.56
C LEU A 60 -11.11 -23.06 -9.45
N ILE A 61 -10.67 -24.31 -9.22
CA ILE A 61 -9.64 -24.64 -8.22
C ILE A 61 -8.29 -24.03 -8.60
N GLU A 62 -7.90 -24.07 -9.88
CA GLU A 62 -6.66 -23.47 -10.37
C GLU A 62 -6.63 -21.96 -10.12
N VAL A 63 -7.70 -21.25 -10.48
CA VAL A 63 -7.82 -19.81 -10.25
C VAL A 63 -7.78 -19.46 -8.76
N ALA A 64 -8.44 -20.24 -7.90
CA ALA A 64 -8.37 -20.06 -6.46
C ALA A 64 -6.94 -20.23 -5.91
N ASN A 65 -6.18 -21.21 -6.43
CA ASN A 65 -4.79 -21.42 -6.05
C ASN A 65 -3.85 -20.32 -6.58
N LEU A 66 -4.12 -19.78 -7.77
CA LEU A 66 -3.39 -18.62 -8.30
C LEU A 66 -3.59 -17.40 -7.38
N ALA A 67 -4.83 -17.13 -6.95
CA ALA A 67 -5.11 -16.08 -5.96
C ALA A 67 -4.35 -16.29 -4.64
N CYS A 68 -4.28 -17.54 -4.16
CA CYS A 68 -3.49 -17.86 -2.97
C CYS A 68 -1.99 -17.59 -3.13
N SER A 69 -1.43 -17.68 -4.34
CA SER A 69 0.02 -17.52 -4.57
C SER A 69 0.52 -16.09 -4.45
N ILE A 70 -0.36 -15.10 -4.59
CA ILE A 70 -0.03 -13.68 -4.58
C ILE A 70 -0.55 -12.93 -3.35
N SER A 71 -1.47 -13.56 -2.59
CA SER A 71 -2.03 -13.02 -1.37
C SER A 71 -1.05 -13.13 -0.20
N ASN A 72 -1.10 -12.15 0.70
CA ASN A 72 -0.36 -12.20 1.98
C ASN A 72 -1.28 -12.54 3.17
N ASN A 73 -2.59 -12.76 2.94
CA ASN A 73 -3.55 -13.11 3.98
C ASN A 73 -3.46 -14.61 4.31
N GLU A 74 -2.64 -14.99 5.29
CA GLU A 74 -2.40 -16.41 5.61
C GLU A 74 -3.68 -17.16 6.01
N GLU A 75 -4.56 -16.55 6.81
CA GLU A 75 -5.82 -17.17 7.24
C GLU A 75 -6.82 -17.28 6.08
N GLY A 76 -6.95 -16.25 5.25
CA GLY A 76 -7.79 -16.29 4.06
C GLY A 76 -7.30 -17.34 3.05
N VAL A 77 -5.98 -17.43 2.82
CA VAL A 77 -5.37 -18.46 1.95
C VAL A 77 -5.68 -19.87 2.46
N LYS A 78 -5.68 -20.07 3.78
CA LYS A 78 -6.06 -21.36 4.38
C LYS A 78 -7.54 -21.69 4.13
N LEU A 79 -8.44 -20.73 4.26
CA LEU A 79 -9.87 -20.91 3.94
C LEU A 79 -10.10 -21.27 2.47
N VAL A 80 -9.44 -20.54 1.55
CA VAL A 80 -9.53 -20.84 0.11
C VAL A 80 -9.04 -22.25 -0.20
N ARG A 81 -7.87 -22.65 0.32
CA ARG A 81 -7.33 -24.00 0.08
C ARG A 81 -8.22 -25.10 0.66
N MET A 82 -8.81 -24.86 1.84
CA MET A 82 -9.75 -25.81 2.44
C MET A 82 -11.01 -25.94 1.57
N SER A 83 -11.60 -24.82 1.15
CA SER A 83 -12.77 -24.81 0.27
C SER A 83 -12.50 -25.46 -1.09
N ALA A 84 -11.33 -25.21 -1.67
CA ALA A 84 -10.90 -25.84 -2.92
C ALA A 84 -10.79 -27.37 -2.80
N SER A 85 -10.21 -27.88 -1.70
CA SER A 85 -10.14 -29.33 -1.47
C SER A 85 -11.52 -29.98 -1.27
N GLN A 86 -12.47 -29.26 -0.65
CA GLN A 86 -13.83 -29.73 -0.47
C GLN A 86 -14.56 -29.78 -1.82
N LEU A 87 -14.34 -28.78 -2.68
CA LEU A 87 -14.90 -28.75 -4.02
C LEU A 87 -14.33 -29.88 -4.90
N GLU A 88 -13.03 -30.14 -4.81
CA GLU A 88 -12.35 -31.25 -5.50
C GLU A 88 -12.94 -32.61 -5.06
N ALA A 89 -13.14 -32.81 -3.76
CA ALA A 89 -13.74 -34.03 -3.22
C ALA A 89 -15.24 -34.19 -3.56
N LEU A 90 -15.96 -33.09 -3.74
CA LEU A 90 -17.38 -33.08 -4.08
C LEU A 90 -17.63 -33.38 -5.57
N CYS A 91 -16.75 -32.90 -6.46
CA CYS A 91 -16.88 -33.05 -7.91
C CYS A 91 -17.21 -34.48 -8.38
N PRO A 92 -16.47 -35.55 -7.99
CA PRO A 92 -16.80 -36.91 -8.42
C PRO A 92 -18.13 -37.42 -7.87
N GLN A 93 -18.58 -36.93 -6.71
CA GLN A 93 -19.86 -37.34 -6.12
C GLN A 93 -21.05 -36.80 -6.92
N VAL A 94 -20.96 -35.56 -7.38
CA VAL A 94 -21.95 -34.94 -8.28
C VAL A 94 -22.04 -35.72 -9.60
N ILE A 95 -20.89 -36.06 -10.20
CA ILE A 95 -20.85 -36.86 -11.44
C ILE A 95 -21.48 -38.24 -11.23
N ASN A 96 -21.22 -38.89 -10.08
CA ASN A 96 -21.80 -40.20 -9.77
C ASN A 96 -23.32 -40.11 -9.57
N ALA A 97 -23.82 -39.04 -8.95
CA ALA A 97 -25.26 -38.79 -8.83
C ALA A 97 -25.92 -38.63 -10.21
N ALA A 98 -25.28 -37.88 -11.12
CA ALA A 98 -25.74 -37.72 -12.49
C ALA A 98 -25.76 -39.04 -13.26
N LEU A 99 -24.72 -39.87 -13.14
CA LEU A 99 -24.68 -41.20 -13.75
C LEU A 99 -25.76 -42.14 -13.19
N ALA A 100 -26.00 -42.09 -11.87
CA ALA A 100 -27.05 -42.88 -11.24
C ALA A 100 -28.45 -42.46 -11.72
N LEU A 101 -28.68 -41.15 -11.88
CA LEU A 101 -29.91 -40.61 -12.45
C LEU A 101 -30.07 -41.00 -13.92
N ALA A 102 -29.00 -40.93 -14.72
CA ALA A 102 -29.03 -41.33 -16.13
C ALA A 102 -29.42 -42.79 -16.33
N ALA A 103 -28.93 -43.69 -15.47
CA ALA A 103 -29.29 -45.10 -15.50
C ALA A 103 -30.74 -45.38 -15.07
N LYS A 104 -31.33 -44.50 -14.25
CA LYS A 104 -32.69 -44.65 -13.70
C LYS A 104 -33.42 -43.30 -13.62
N PRO A 105 -33.76 -42.67 -14.75
CA PRO A 105 -34.26 -41.29 -14.77
C PRO A 105 -35.63 -41.12 -14.09
N GLN A 106 -36.43 -42.18 -14.02
CA GLN A 106 -37.74 -42.20 -13.35
C GLN A 106 -37.67 -42.50 -11.85
N SER A 107 -36.48 -42.79 -11.31
CA SER A 107 -36.33 -43.10 -9.89
C SER A 107 -36.37 -41.82 -9.06
N LYS A 108 -37.41 -41.68 -8.22
CA LYS A 108 -37.53 -40.55 -7.28
C LYS A 108 -36.29 -40.38 -6.41
N LEU A 109 -35.73 -41.48 -5.90
CA LEU A 109 -34.50 -41.44 -5.08
C LEU A 109 -33.30 -40.90 -5.86
N ALA A 110 -33.18 -41.23 -7.16
CA ALA A 110 -32.09 -40.71 -7.97
C ALA A 110 -32.27 -39.22 -8.30
N GLN A 111 -33.52 -38.78 -8.49
CA GLN A 111 -33.86 -37.37 -8.69
C GLN A 111 -33.55 -36.56 -7.42
N GLU A 112 -34.05 -37.00 -6.26
CA GLU A 112 -33.80 -36.36 -4.95
C GLU A 112 -32.30 -36.31 -4.62
N ASN A 113 -31.56 -37.39 -4.90
CA ASN A 113 -30.12 -37.43 -4.69
C ASN A 113 -29.37 -36.44 -5.60
N MET A 114 -29.79 -36.31 -6.87
CA MET A 114 -29.19 -35.35 -7.79
C MET A 114 -29.48 -33.91 -7.37
N ASP A 115 -30.71 -33.61 -6.92
CA ASP A 115 -31.08 -32.29 -6.42
C ASP A 115 -30.26 -31.90 -5.17
N LEU A 116 -30.07 -32.84 -4.23
CA LEU A 116 -29.20 -32.66 -3.07
C LEU A 116 -27.77 -32.28 -3.47
N PHE A 117 -27.17 -33.03 -4.40
CA PHE A 117 -25.80 -32.76 -4.86
C PHE A 117 -25.70 -31.48 -5.70
N LYS A 118 -26.75 -31.10 -6.42
CA LYS A 118 -26.84 -29.82 -7.12
C LYS A 118 -26.77 -28.66 -6.12
N GLU A 119 -27.62 -28.66 -5.09
CA GLU A 119 -27.62 -27.63 -4.05
C GLU A 119 -26.28 -27.58 -3.30
N GLN A 120 -25.72 -28.75 -2.98
CA GLN A 120 -24.43 -28.83 -2.30
C GLN A 120 -23.28 -28.28 -3.16
N TRP A 121 -23.29 -28.54 -4.47
CA TRP A 121 -22.31 -27.98 -5.40
C TRP A 121 -22.42 -26.46 -5.49
N GLU A 122 -23.63 -25.93 -5.74
CA GLU A 122 -23.87 -24.49 -5.83
C GLU A 122 -23.44 -23.76 -4.56
N LYS A 123 -23.73 -24.35 -3.39
CA LYS A 123 -23.28 -23.83 -2.10
C LYS A 123 -21.75 -23.85 -1.97
N GLN A 124 -21.10 -24.96 -2.30
CA GLN A 124 -19.65 -25.08 -2.13
C GLN A 124 -18.89 -24.15 -3.09
N VAL A 125 -19.36 -24.00 -4.33
CA VAL A 125 -18.82 -23.03 -5.28
C VAL A 125 -18.94 -21.62 -4.72
N ARG A 126 -20.10 -21.25 -4.15
CA ARG A 126 -20.28 -19.93 -3.52
C ARG A 126 -19.30 -19.70 -2.37
N VAL A 127 -19.12 -20.69 -1.49
CA VAL A 127 -18.14 -20.61 -0.40
C VAL A 127 -16.72 -20.42 -0.92
N LEU A 128 -16.35 -21.08 -2.03
CA LEU A 128 -15.04 -20.88 -2.66
C LEU A 128 -14.91 -19.47 -3.26
N THR A 129 -15.91 -18.99 -3.99
CA THR A 129 -15.85 -17.67 -4.63
C THR A 129 -15.78 -16.54 -3.59
N ASP A 130 -16.58 -16.63 -2.53
CA ASP A 130 -16.58 -15.63 -1.44
C ASP A 130 -15.22 -15.64 -0.71
N ALA A 131 -14.67 -16.83 -0.42
CA ALA A 131 -13.35 -16.93 0.20
C ALA A 131 -12.21 -16.41 -0.71
N VAL A 132 -12.34 -16.55 -2.02
CA VAL A 132 -11.38 -15.95 -2.97
C VAL A 132 -11.53 -14.44 -3.00
N ASP A 133 -12.77 -13.92 -2.98
CA ASP A 133 -13.01 -12.48 -2.89
C ASP A 133 -12.32 -11.88 -1.65
N ASP A 134 -12.42 -12.53 -0.48
CA ASP A 134 -11.80 -12.09 0.79
C ASP A 134 -10.27 -11.93 0.75
N ILE A 135 -9.58 -12.64 -0.16
CA ILE A 135 -8.12 -12.57 -0.30
C ILE A 135 -7.66 -11.71 -1.49
N THR A 136 -8.61 -11.13 -2.21
CA THR A 136 -8.38 -10.26 -3.37
C THR A 136 -8.89 -8.84 -3.11
N SER A 137 -8.19 -7.85 -3.66
CA SER A 137 -8.61 -6.46 -3.46
C SER A 137 -9.85 -6.14 -4.28
N ILE A 138 -10.87 -5.56 -3.64
CA ILE A 138 -12.06 -5.03 -4.34
C ILE A 138 -11.68 -3.98 -5.39
N ASP A 139 -10.62 -3.22 -5.20
CA ASP A 139 -10.18 -2.19 -6.15
C ASP A 139 -9.66 -2.82 -7.44
N ASP A 140 -8.81 -3.84 -7.32
CA ASP A 140 -8.28 -4.59 -8.46
C ASP A 140 -9.44 -5.31 -9.19
N PHE A 141 -10.40 -5.88 -8.46
CA PHE A 141 -11.61 -6.51 -9.00
C PHE A 141 -12.49 -5.52 -9.78
N LEU A 142 -12.80 -4.36 -9.22
CA LEU A 142 -13.63 -3.34 -9.87
C LEU A 142 -12.93 -2.73 -11.09
N ALA A 143 -11.61 -2.52 -11.01
CA ALA A 143 -10.83 -2.02 -12.14
C ALA A 143 -10.81 -3.01 -13.32
N VAL A 144 -10.59 -4.30 -13.06
CA VAL A 144 -10.64 -5.34 -14.10
C VAL A 144 -12.06 -5.50 -14.65
N SER A 145 -13.07 -5.54 -13.77
CA SER A 145 -14.47 -5.68 -14.18
C SER A 145 -14.93 -4.51 -15.04
N GLU A 146 -14.55 -3.26 -14.73
CA GLU A 146 -14.82 -2.10 -15.58
C GLU A 146 -14.23 -2.26 -17.00
N ASN A 147 -12.98 -2.73 -17.11
CA ASN A 147 -12.33 -2.96 -18.40
C ASN A 147 -13.03 -4.08 -19.19
N HIS A 148 -13.33 -5.20 -18.54
CA HIS A 148 -14.03 -6.30 -19.20
C HIS A 148 -15.43 -5.90 -19.66
N ILE A 149 -16.18 -5.11 -18.88
CA ILE A 149 -17.47 -4.57 -19.34
C ILE A 149 -17.31 -3.71 -20.59
N LEU A 150 -16.27 -2.87 -20.64
CA LEU A 150 -15.99 -2.06 -21.82
C LEU A 150 -15.65 -2.92 -23.05
N GLU A 151 -14.94 -4.03 -22.86
CA GLU A 151 -14.65 -5.00 -23.93
C GLU A 151 -15.90 -5.79 -24.35
N ASP A 152 -16.71 -6.21 -23.37
CA ASP A 152 -17.92 -7.01 -23.51
C ASP A 152 -19.04 -6.22 -24.22
N VAL A 153 -19.18 -4.93 -23.93
CA VAL A 153 -20.10 -4.00 -24.63
C VAL A 153 -19.73 -3.88 -26.12
N ASN A 154 -18.45 -4.06 -26.47
CA ASN A 154 -18.00 -4.04 -27.86
C ASN A 154 -18.09 -5.40 -28.58
N LYS A 155 -18.28 -6.51 -27.85
CA LYS A 155 -18.19 -7.89 -28.39
C LYS A 155 -19.37 -8.81 -28.01
N SER A 156 -20.40 -8.29 -27.35
CA SER A 156 -21.62 -9.00 -26.91
C SER A 156 -21.33 -10.28 -26.12
N GLY A 157 -20.73 -10.17 -24.93
CA GLY A 157 -20.49 -11.32 -24.05
C GLY A 157 -20.65 -11.01 -22.57
N ALA A 158 -21.27 -11.91 -21.80
CA ALA A 158 -21.28 -11.99 -20.33
C ALA A 158 -21.62 -10.74 -19.48
N ILE A 159 -22.07 -9.62 -20.07
CA ILE A 159 -22.34 -8.35 -19.37
C ILE A 159 -23.25 -8.55 -18.15
N ARG A 160 -24.34 -9.31 -18.31
CA ARG A 160 -25.30 -9.57 -17.23
C ARG A 160 -24.67 -10.31 -16.06
N GLY A 161 -23.92 -11.37 -16.34
CA GLY A 161 -23.22 -12.15 -15.31
C GLY A 161 -22.18 -11.29 -14.58
N ARG A 162 -21.42 -10.48 -15.32
CA ARG A 162 -20.37 -9.64 -14.76
C ARG A 162 -20.94 -8.49 -13.92
N ALA A 163 -21.99 -7.82 -14.40
CA ALA A 163 -22.69 -6.80 -13.62
C ALA A 163 -23.29 -7.37 -12.33
N ALA A 164 -23.91 -8.56 -12.39
CA ALA A 164 -24.43 -9.25 -11.21
C ALA A 164 -23.32 -9.60 -10.21
N ARG A 165 -22.15 -10.07 -10.69
CA ARG A 165 -20.99 -10.37 -9.83
C ARG A 165 -20.42 -9.11 -9.19
N VAL A 166 -20.34 -8.00 -9.93
CA VAL A 166 -19.94 -6.69 -9.37
C VAL A 166 -20.87 -6.27 -8.24
N ILE A 167 -22.19 -6.36 -8.46
CA ILE A 167 -23.17 -6.02 -7.42
C ILE A 167 -22.95 -6.90 -6.19
N HIS A 168 -22.86 -8.23 -6.35
CA HIS A 168 -22.66 -9.19 -5.24
C HIS A 168 -21.43 -8.86 -4.40
N VAL A 169 -20.26 -8.70 -5.02
CA VAL A 169 -19.01 -8.38 -4.31
C VAL A 169 -19.13 -7.08 -3.56
N VAL A 170 -19.61 -6.03 -4.22
CA VAL A 170 -19.67 -4.70 -3.61
C VAL A 170 -20.67 -4.70 -2.46
N THR A 171 -21.83 -5.34 -2.61
CA THR A 171 -22.79 -5.43 -1.51
C THR A 171 -22.25 -6.21 -0.33
N SER A 172 -21.58 -7.35 -0.58
CA SER A 172 -20.97 -8.16 0.48
C SER A 172 -19.82 -7.42 1.17
N GLU A 173 -19.04 -6.64 0.42
CA GLU A 173 -17.97 -5.83 0.98
C GLU A 173 -18.53 -4.70 1.85
N MET A 174 -19.65 -4.08 1.46
CA MET A 174 -20.27 -3.01 2.25
C MET A 174 -20.79 -3.50 3.61
N ASP A 175 -21.08 -4.80 3.77
CA ASP A 175 -21.48 -5.39 5.05
C ASP A 175 -20.34 -5.36 6.10
N ASN A 176 -19.08 -5.18 5.66
CA ASN A 176 -17.92 -5.02 6.54
C ASN A 176 -17.79 -3.62 7.16
N TYR A 177 -18.60 -2.64 6.73
CA TYR A 177 -18.54 -1.25 7.17
C TYR A 177 -19.75 -0.85 8.01
N GLU A 178 -19.58 0.14 8.89
CA GLU A 178 -20.70 0.71 9.63
C GLU A 178 -21.65 1.48 8.68
N PRO A 179 -22.99 1.34 8.84
CA PRO A 179 -23.95 2.09 8.05
C PRO A 179 -23.75 3.61 8.16
N GLY A 180 -23.72 4.31 7.03
CA GLY A 180 -23.56 5.76 6.96
C GLY A 180 -23.45 6.27 5.53
N VAL A 181 -23.10 7.56 5.37
CA VAL A 181 -23.11 8.26 4.07
C VAL A 181 -22.28 7.54 2.99
N TYR A 182 -21.19 6.88 3.38
CA TYR A 182 -20.36 6.10 2.46
C TYR A 182 -21.09 4.85 1.96
N THR A 183 -21.51 3.97 2.87
CA THR A 183 -22.18 2.71 2.52
C THR A 183 -23.51 2.97 1.81
N GLU A 184 -24.27 3.99 2.23
CA GLU A 184 -25.48 4.44 1.54
C GLU A 184 -25.18 4.83 0.09
N LYS A 185 -24.16 5.65 -0.16
CA LYS A 185 -23.82 6.09 -1.52
C LYS A 185 -23.37 4.95 -2.43
N VAL A 186 -22.61 3.99 -1.91
CA VAL A 186 -22.19 2.80 -2.66
C VAL A 186 -23.41 1.92 -2.98
N LEU A 187 -24.27 1.67 -1.98
CA LEU A 187 -25.46 0.84 -2.13
C LEU A 187 -26.53 1.49 -3.03
N GLU A 188 -26.63 2.83 -3.06
CA GLU A 188 -27.47 3.54 -4.02
C GLU A 188 -26.99 3.32 -5.46
N ALA A 189 -25.67 3.39 -5.70
CA ALA A 189 -25.09 3.13 -7.01
C ALA A 189 -25.31 1.68 -7.47
N THR A 190 -25.12 0.69 -6.57
CA THR A 190 -25.39 -0.72 -6.89
C THR A 190 -26.87 -0.96 -7.17
N LYS A 191 -27.77 -0.32 -6.40
CA LYS A 191 -29.23 -0.41 -6.60
C LYS A 191 -29.69 0.23 -7.91
N LEU A 192 -29.09 1.34 -8.32
CA LEU A 192 -29.35 1.97 -9.62
C LEU A 192 -28.94 1.05 -10.77
N LEU A 193 -27.75 0.43 -10.67
CA LEU A 193 -27.30 -0.55 -11.65
C LEU A 193 -28.26 -1.75 -11.70
N SER A 194 -28.61 -2.33 -10.55
CA SER A 194 -29.41 -3.56 -10.49
C SER A 194 -30.87 -3.37 -10.89
N ASN A 195 -31.50 -2.26 -10.50
CA ASN A 195 -32.95 -2.08 -10.60
C ASN A 195 -33.37 -1.17 -11.74
N THR A 196 -32.44 -0.46 -12.38
CA THR A 196 -32.78 0.48 -13.47
C THR A 196 -31.97 0.20 -14.72
N VAL A 197 -30.64 0.19 -14.60
CA VAL A 197 -29.75 0.04 -15.77
C VAL A 197 -29.81 -1.37 -16.35
N MET A 198 -29.62 -2.41 -15.52
CA MET A 198 -29.62 -3.80 -16.00
C MET A 198 -30.97 -4.27 -16.57
N PRO A 199 -32.14 -3.91 -15.99
CA PRO A 199 -33.42 -4.21 -16.60
C PRO A 199 -33.60 -3.56 -17.98
N ARG A 200 -33.25 -2.27 -18.11
CA ARG A 200 -33.32 -1.56 -19.41
C ARG A 200 -32.39 -2.18 -20.45
N PHE A 201 -31.17 -2.52 -20.06
CA PHE A 201 -30.24 -3.22 -20.95
C PHE A 201 -30.80 -4.60 -21.39
N THR A 202 -31.39 -5.35 -20.46
CA THR A 202 -31.98 -6.67 -20.76
C THR A 202 -33.13 -6.54 -21.74
N GLU A 203 -34.04 -5.59 -21.53
CA GLU A 203 -35.15 -5.29 -22.44
C GLU A 203 -34.66 -4.94 -23.85
N GLN A 204 -33.61 -4.12 -23.96
CA GLN A 204 -33.04 -3.75 -25.27
C GLN A 204 -32.34 -4.93 -25.96
N VAL A 205 -31.67 -5.82 -25.22
CA VAL A 205 -31.11 -7.06 -25.77
C VAL A 205 -32.21 -7.99 -26.27
N GLU A 206 -33.28 -8.18 -25.50
CA GLU A 206 -34.42 -9.00 -25.89
C GLU A 206 -35.11 -8.45 -27.15
N ALA A 207 -35.37 -7.14 -27.20
CA ALA A 207 -35.95 -6.47 -28.36
C ALA A 207 -35.07 -6.60 -29.62
N ALA A 208 -33.75 -6.43 -29.48
CA ALA A 208 -32.82 -6.59 -30.59
C ALA A 208 -32.79 -8.04 -31.10
N VAL A 209 -32.79 -9.03 -30.20
CA VAL A 209 -32.85 -10.46 -30.57
C VAL A 209 -34.17 -10.79 -31.26
N GLU A 210 -35.31 -10.31 -30.78
CA GLU A 210 -36.61 -10.53 -31.42
C GLU A 210 -36.71 -9.90 -32.81
N ALA A 211 -36.21 -8.67 -32.96
CA ALA A 211 -36.18 -7.96 -34.23
C ALA A 211 -35.31 -8.68 -35.28
N LEU A 212 -34.16 -9.21 -34.87
CA LEU A 212 -33.24 -9.96 -35.73
C LEU A 212 -33.71 -11.40 -36.02
N SER A 213 -34.45 -12.01 -35.09
CA SER A 213 -34.98 -13.38 -35.24
C SER A 213 -36.23 -13.43 -36.12
N SER A 214 -36.86 -12.28 -36.38
CA SER A 214 -38.02 -12.16 -37.27
C SER A 214 -37.59 -12.22 -38.74
N ASP A 215 -38.41 -12.83 -39.60
CA ASP A 215 -38.19 -12.87 -41.06
C ASP A 215 -39.35 -12.18 -41.81
N PRO A 216 -39.13 -11.03 -42.47
CA PRO A 216 -37.88 -10.28 -42.55
C PRO A 216 -37.55 -9.56 -41.24
N ALA A 217 -36.27 -9.30 -41.02
CA ALA A 217 -35.77 -8.60 -39.84
C ALA A 217 -36.49 -7.26 -39.64
N GLN A 218 -36.97 -7.02 -38.43
CA GLN A 218 -37.65 -5.79 -38.07
C GLN A 218 -36.63 -4.68 -37.76
N PRO A 219 -36.98 -3.41 -38.01
CA PRO A 219 -36.11 -2.30 -37.62
C PRO A 219 -36.00 -2.21 -36.10
N MET A 220 -34.76 -2.06 -35.59
CA MET A 220 -34.47 -1.83 -34.17
C MET A 220 -33.92 -0.42 -33.96
N ASP A 221 -34.17 0.17 -32.79
CA ASP A 221 -33.54 1.44 -32.42
C ASP A 221 -32.11 1.19 -31.91
N GLU A 222 -31.15 1.24 -32.83
CA GLU A 222 -29.73 1.05 -32.52
C GLU A 222 -29.21 2.10 -31.51
N ASN A 223 -29.75 3.32 -31.50
CA ASN A 223 -29.29 4.36 -30.57
C ASN A 223 -29.70 4.03 -29.14
N GLU A 224 -30.91 3.50 -28.95
CA GLU A 224 -31.37 3.12 -27.62
C GLU A 224 -30.60 1.90 -27.08
N PHE A 225 -30.27 0.95 -27.94
CA PHE A 225 -29.40 -0.18 -27.59
C PHE A 225 -27.99 0.27 -27.19
N ILE A 226 -27.40 1.20 -27.93
CA ILE A 226 -26.07 1.76 -27.62
C ILE A 226 -26.10 2.55 -26.31
N ASP A 227 -27.15 3.37 -26.08
CA ASP A 227 -27.34 4.11 -24.84
C ASP A 227 -27.46 3.17 -23.63
N ALA A 228 -28.32 2.15 -23.73
CA ALA A 228 -28.50 1.16 -22.68
C ALA A 228 -27.21 0.39 -22.37
N SER A 229 -26.44 0.02 -23.39
CA SER A 229 -25.14 -0.66 -23.23
C SER A 229 -24.09 0.25 -22.57
N ARG A 230 -24.04 1.53 -22.95
CA ARG A 230 -23.16 2.53 -22.33
C ARG A 230 -23.52 2.76 -20.87
N LEU A 231 -24.80 2.80 -20.52
CA LEU A 231 -25.26 2.97 -19.14
C LEU A 231 -24.78 1.85 -18.22
N VAL A 232 -24.59 0.62 -18.73
CA VAL A 232 -24.01 -0.48 -17.92
C VAL A 232 -22.56 -0.16 -17.54
N TYR A 233 -21.74 0.30 -18.49
CA TYR A 233 -20.36 0.72 -18.23
C TYR A 233 -20.33 1.91 -17.26
N ASP A 234 -21.13 2.94 -17.51
CA ASP A 234 -21.19 4.13 -16.65
C ASP A 234 -21.66 3.78 -15.23
N GLY A 235 -22.63 2.88 -15.08
CA GLY A 235 -23.11 2.40 -13.78
C GLY A 235 -22.04 1.65 -12.98
N ILE A 236 -21.28 0.75 -13.62
CA ILE A 236 -20.17 0.03 -12.96
C ILE A 236 -19.04 0.99 -12.61
N ARG A 237 -18.74 1.95 -13.50
CA ARG A 237 -17.76 3.00 -13.23
C ARG A 237 -18.16 3.89 -12.07
N ASP A 238 -19.45 4.20 -11.92
CA ASP A 238 -19.95 5.03 -10.80
C ASP A 238 -19.95 4.27 -9.48
N ILE A 239 -20.24 2.96 -9.48
CA ILE A 239 -20.01 2.09 -8.30
C ILE A 239 -18.53 2.12 -7.92
N ARG A 240 -17.62 1.95 -8.87
CA ARG A 240 -16.18 2.04 -8.61
C ARG A 240 -15.82 3.39 -8.01
N LYS A 241 -16.25 4.51 -8.62
CA LYS A 241 -15.99 5.84 -8.04
C LYS A 241 -16.51 5.97 -6.62
N ALA A 242 -17.73 5.47 -6.34
CA ALA A 242 -18.35 5.54 -5.03
C ALA A 242 -17.56 4.76 -3.97
N VAL A 243 -17.12 3.54 -4.28
CA VAL A 243 -16.24 2.73 -3.41
C VAL A 243 -14.92 3.47 -3.12
N LEU A 244 -14.37 4.15 -4.14
CA LEU A 244 -13.15 4.91 -4.01
C LEU A 244 -13.31 6.29 -3.34
N MET A 245 -14.53 6.72 -2.94
CA MET A 245 -14.75 8.05 -2.37
C MET A 245 -14.27 8.24 -0.93
N ILE A 246 -14.19 7.16 -0.14
CA ILE A 246 -13.56 7.22 1.19
C ILE A 246 -12.05 7.02 1.12
N ARG A 247 -11.57 6.53 -0.02
CA ARG A 247 -10.18 6.14 -0.20
C ARG A 247 -9.35 7.36 -0.51
N THR A 248 -8.26 7.57 0.23
CA THR A 248 -7.31 8.62 -0.13
C THR A 248 -6.65 8.23 -1.47
N PRO A 249 -6.16 9.17 -2.30
CA PRO A 249 -5.46 8.83 -3.54
C PRO A 249 -4.21 7.96 -3.36
N GLU A 250 -3.77 7.71 -2.12
CA GLU A 250 -2.68 6.81 -1.73
C GLU A 250 -3.14 5.35 -1.71
N GLU A 251 -4.44 5.10 -1.51
CA GLU A 251 -5.06 3.77 -1.58
C GLU A 251 -5.36 3.35 -3.02
N LEU A 252 -5.52 4.33 -3.91
CA LEU A 252 -5.75 4.14 -5.34
C LEU A 252 -4.48 3.85 -6.15
N ASP A 253 -3.29 4.01 -5.54
CA ASP A 253 -1.97 3.75 -6.14
C ASP A 253 -1.13 2.88 -5.17
N ASP A 254 -1.52 1.61 -5.04
CA ASP A 254 -0.87 0.54 -4.25
C ASP A 254 -0.95 0.64 -2.70
N SER A 255 -2.14 0.54 -2.08
CA SER A 255 -2.24 0.14 -0.66
C SER A 255 -3.15 -1.06 -0.41
N ASP A 256 -2.63 -2.25 -0.74
CA ASP A 256 -3.00 -3.47 -0.01
C ASP A 256 -1.93 -3.73 1.07
N PHE A 257 -1.71 -2.69 1.88
CA PHE A 257 -0.93 -2.74 3.11
C PHE A 257 -1.48 -1.73 4.11
N GLU A 258 -2.78 -1.81 4.39
CA GLU A 258 -3.18 -1.78 5.78
C GLU A 258 -2.56 -3.06 6.38
N THR A 259 -1.49 -2.92 7.17
CA THR A 259 -1.18 -3.98 8.13
C THR A 259 -2.16 -3.75 9.24
N GLU A 260 -3.39 -4.27 9.08
CA GLU A 260 -4.29 -4.35 10.22
C GLU A 260 -3.57 -5.11 11.32
N ASP A 261 -3.62 -4.47 12.48
CA ASP A 261 -2.87 -4.80 13.66
C ASP A 261 -3.32 -6.16 14.21
N PHE A 262 -2.37 -7.07 14.43
CA PHE A 262 -2.59 -8.18 15.36
C PHE A 262 -2.55 -7.63 16.79
N ASP A 263 -3.67 -7.05 17.22
CA ASP A 263 -3.98 -6.82 18.63
C ASP A 263 -5.36 -7.39 19.00
N VAL A 264 -5.70 -8.59 18.48
CA VAL A 264 -6.75 -9.44 19.06
C VAL A 264 -6.11 -10.54 19.88
N ARG A 265 -5.59 -10.15 21.05
CA ARG A 265 -5.30 -11.10 22.13
C ARG A 265 -6.63 -11.48 22.77
N SER A 266 -7.05 -12.73 22.56
CA SER A 266 -8.08 -13.38 23.39
C SER A 266 -7.77 -13.13 24.87
N ARG A 267 -8.74 -12.56 25.58
CA ARG A 267 -8.70 -12.29 27.02
C ARG A 267 -8.73 -13.59 27.83
N THR A 268 -7.64 -14.35 27.82
CA THR A 268 -7.34 -15.41 28.80
C THR A 268 -5.90 -15.91 28.61
N SER A 269 -4.91 -15.16 29.11
CA SER A 269 -3.72 -15.73 29.76
C SER A 269 -2.70 -14.62 30.07
N VAL A 270 -2.41 -14.51 31.37
CA VAL A 270 -1.18 -14.04 32.02
C VAL A 270 -0.29 -13.07 31.23
N GLN A 271 -0.24 -11.83 31.73
CA GLN A 271 0.83 -10.86 31.49
C GLN A 271 2.19 -11.55 31.62
N THR A 272 2.93 -11.64 30.53
CA THR A 272 4.36 -11.92 30.54
C THR A 272 5.07 -10.76 29.86
N GLU A 273 5.69 -9.94 30.71
CA GLU A 273 6.70 -8.95 30.37
C GLU A 273 7.97 -9.70 29.89
N ASP A 274 8.01 -10.18 28.65
CA ASP A 274 9.17 -10.92 28.14
C ASP A 274 9.56 -10.52 26.70
N ASP A 275 9.96 -9.26 26.55
CA ASP A 275 10.82 -8.82 25.43
C ASP A 275 12.20 -8.37 25.98
N GLN A 276 12.80 -9.26 26.78
CA GLN A 276 14.09 -9.03 27.44
C GLN A 276 15.27 -9.00 26.44
N LEU A 277 15.92 -7.84 26.41
CA LEU A 277 17.37 -7.61 26.43
C LEU A 277 18.27 -8.68 25.75
N ILE A 278 18.90 -8.30 24.64
CA ILE A 278 20.03 -9.05 24.06
C ILE A 278 21.26 -8.80 24.92
N ALA A 279 21.75 -9.82 25.63
CA ALA A 279 22.91 -9.71 26.52
C ALA A 279 22.82 -8.56 27.56
N GLY A 280 21.60 -8.14 27.95
CA GLY A 280 21.40 -7.01 28.87
C GLY A 280 21.48 -5.61 28.22
N GLN A 281 21.61 -5.50 26.89
CA GLN A 281 21.85 -4.22 26.21
C GLN A 281 20.78 -3.89 25.14
N SER A 282 20.39 -2.62 25.04
CA SER A 282 19.44 -2.10 24.04
C SER A 282 20.01 -2.18 22.61
N ALA A 283 19.17 -2.26 21.57
CA ALA A 283 19.63 -2.28 20.16
C ALA A 283 20.51 -1.07 19.81
N ARG A 284 20.22 0.12 20.35
CA ARG A 284 21.06 1.31 20.22
C ARG A 284 22.46 1.11 20.82
N ALA A 285 22.57 0.41 21.95
CA ALA A 285 23.86 0.14 22.59
C ALA A 285 24.71 -0.82 21.74
N ILE A 286 24.08 -1.78 21.05
CA ILE A 286 24.74 -2.64 20.06
C ILE A 286 25.28 -1.80 18.90
N MET A 287 24.48 -0.86 18.35
CA MET A 287 24.94 0.08 17.30
C MET A 287 26.12 0.95 17.78
N ALA A 288 26.15 1.34 19.05
CA ALA A 288 27.24 2.11 19.63
C ALA A 288 28.56 1.30 19.76
N GLN A 289 28.47 -0.02 19.80
CA GLN A 289 29.60 -0.93 19.97
C GLN A 289 30.12 -1.51 18.65
N LEU A 290 29.53 -1.15 17.51
CA LEU A 290 29.99 -1.61 16.20
C LEU A 290 31.50 -1.39 15.97
N PRO A 291 32.19 -2.29 15.23
CA PRO A 291 33.56 -2.11 14.78
C PRO A 291 33.81 -0.74 14.13
N GLN A 292 35.03 -0.21 14.29
CA GLN A 292 35.38 1.12 13.82
C GLN A 292 35.22 1.29 12.30
N GLU A 293 35.48 0.24 11.52
CA GLU A 293 35.29 0.24 10.06
C GLU A 293 33.81 0.43 9.68
N GLN A 294 32.90 -0.27 10.36
CA GLN A 294 31.46 -0.18 10.12
C GLN A 294 30.90 1.17 10.56
N LYS A 295 31.40 1.71 11.70
CA LYS A 295 31.10 3.07 12.15
C LYS A 295 31.53 4.13 11.15
N ALA A 296 32.68 3.96 10.48
CA ALA A 296 33.14 4.89 9.47
C ALA A 296 32.18 4.93 8.26
N LYS A 297 31.73 3.76 7.77
CA LYS A 297 30.74 3.66 6.67
C LYS A 297 29.41 4.33 7.02
N ILE A 298 28.92 4.11 8.25
CA ILE A 298 27.71 4.78 8.76
C ILE A 298 27.93 6.29 8.86
N ALA A 299 29.07 6.75 9.38
CA ALA A 299 29.37 8.17 9.52
C ALA A 299 29.41 8.90 8.17
N GLU A 300 29.96 8.27 7.13
CA GLU A 300 29.97 8.81 5.76
C GLU A 300 28.55 8.96 5.20
N GLN A 301 27.70 7.94 5.35
CA GLN A 301 26.30 8.01 4.91
C GLN A 301 25.51 9.07 5.68
N VAL A 302 25.73 9.19 6.99
CA VAL A 302 25.11 10.25 7.80
C VAL A 302 25.59 11.63 7.38
N ALA A 303 26.87 11.81 7.02
CA ALA A 303 27.36 13.09 6.51
C ALA A 303 26.64 13.49 5.20
N SER A 304 26.44 12.55 4.29
CA SER A 304 25.64 12.77 3.08
C SER A 304 24.17 13.10 3.38
N PHE A 305 23.57 12.47 4.40
CA PHE A 305 22.24 12.83 4.89
C PHE A 305 22.18 14.25 5.47
N GLN A 306 23.20 14.66 6.24
CA GLN A 306 23.28 16.00 6.84
C GLN A 306 23.37 17.12 5.80
N GLU A 307 23.94 16.85 4.63
CA GLU A 307 23.92 17.78 3.49
C GLU A 307 22.48 18.05 3.01
N GLU A 308 21.68 17.00 2.79
CA GLU A 308 20.27 17.13 2.40
C GLU A 308 19.43 17.78 3.50
N LYS A 309 19.71 17.45 4.77
CA LYS A 309 19.07 18.10 5.91
C LYS A 309 19.35 19.60 5.95
N SER A 310 20.59 20.01 5.66
CA SER A 310 20.97 21.43 5.60
C SER A 310 20.23 22.18 4.48
N LYS A 311 19.94 21.51 3.35
CA LYS A 311 19.11 22.06 2.27
C LYS A 311 17.66 22.25 2.73
N LEU A 312 17.12 21.32 3.52
CA LEU A 312 15.78 21.45 4.09
C LEU A 312 15.71 22.60 5.10
N ASP A 313 16.64 22.67 6.05
CA ASP A 313 16.71 23.77 7.03
C ASP A 313 16.75 25.13 6.34
N ALA A 314 17.61 25.27 5.32
CA ALA A 314 17.72 26.50 4.55
C ALA A 314 16.43 26.87 3.81
N GLU A 315 15.62 25.87 3.40
CA GLU A 315 14.34 26.10 2.74
C GLU A 315 13.23 26.44 3.74
N VAL A 316 13.04 25.64 4.78
CA VAL A 316 11.95 25.81 5.76
C VAL A 316 12.15 27.03 6.65
N SER A 317 13.39 27.49 6.87
CA SER A 317 13.68 28.69 7.68
C SER A 317 13.23 30.01 7.04
N LYS A 318 12.97 30.02 5.73
CA LYS A 318 12.43 31.18 5.01
C LYS A 318 10.97 31.44 5.34
N TRP A 319 10.25 30.41 5.78
CA TRP A 319 8.81 30.40 5.92
C TRP A 319 8.40 30.49 7.39
N ASP A 320 7.41 31.33 7.65
CA ASP A 320 6.64 31.28 8.88
C ASP A 320 5.72 30.05 8.85
N ASP A 321 5.69 29.28 9.93
CA ASP A 321 4.92 28.05 10.04
C ASP A 321 3.50 28.27 10.58
N SER A 322 3.13 29.50 10.96
CA SER A 322 1.80 29.82 11.48
C SER A 322 0.75 29.72 10.38
N GLY A 323 0.04 28.60 10.34
CA GLY A 323 -0.95 28.30 9.31
C GLY A 323 -0.34 27.76 8.01
N ASN A 324 0.81 27.08 8.09
CA ASN A 324 1.39 26.34 6.97
C ASN A 324 1.78 24.92 7.39
N ASP A 325 0.81 24.02 7.30
CA ASP A 325 0.98 22.64 7.73
C ASP A 325 2.04 21.88 6.92
N ILE A 326 2.33 22.28 5.67
CA ILE A 326 3.43 21.70 4.87
C ILE A 326 4.78 21.97 5.53
N ILE A 327 5.00 23.19 6.04
CA ILE A 327 6.26 23.54 6.73
C ILE A 327 6.35 22.83 8.08
N VAL A 328 5.25 22.73 8.82
CA VAL A 328 5.19 21.99 10.10
C VAL A 328 5.52 20.52 9.89
N LEU A 329 4.86 19.87 8.92
CA LEU A 329 5.09 18.47 8.58
C LEU A 329 6.53 18.24 8.08
N ALA A 330 7.09 19.13 7.27
CA ALA A 330 8.48 19.04 6.83
C ALA A 330 9.46 19.07 8.00
N LYS A 331 9.24 19.95 8.99
CA LYS A 331 10.06 20.01 10.22
C LYS A 331 9.88 18.75 11.06
N GLN A 332 8.65 18.25 11.21
CA GLN A 332 8.36 17.01 11.94
C GLN A 332 9.05 15.80 11.31
N MET A 333 8.89 15.60 9.99
CA MET A 333 9.55 14.52 9.25
C MET A 333 11.08 14.63 9.35
N CYS A 334 11.63 15.84 9.25
CA CYS A 334 13.06 16.10 9.44
C CYS A 334 13.56 15.65 10.83
N MET A 335 12.83 16.01 11.89
CA MET A 335 13.19 15.66 13.26
C MET A 335 13.23 14.14 13.45
N ILE A 336 12.19 13.43 13.01
CA ILE A 336 12.11 11.97 13.18
C ILE A 336 13.18 11.26 12.33
N MET A 337 13.43 11.72 11.09
CA MET A 337 14.52 11.18 10.26
C MET A 337 15.88 11.36 10.93
N MET A 338 16.13 12.49 11.61
CA MET A 338 17.35 12.67 12.39
C MET A 338 17.46 11.66 13.53
N GLU A 339 16.40 11.45 14.31
CA GLU A 339 16.38 10.46 15.40
C GLU A 339 16.69 9.05 14.90
N MET A 340 16.15 8.67 13.74
CA MET A 340 16.43 7.38 13.10
C MET A 340 17.89 7.28 12.63
N THR A 341 18.46 8.34 12.04
CA THR A 341 19.88 8.33 11.67
C THR A 341 20.82 8.35 12.88
N ASP A 342 20.45 9.03 13.98
CA ASP A 342 21.24 9.02 15.21
C ASP A 342 21.20 7.65 15.91
N PHE A 343 20.08 6.92 15.83
CA PHE A 343 20.00 5.53 16.26
C PHE A 343 21.07 4.66 15.60
N THR A 344 21.29 4.82 14.28
CA THR A 344 22.33 4.07 13.56
C THR A 344 23.76 4.38 14.03
N ARG A 345 23.96 5.52 14.70
CA ARG A 345 25.25 5.92 15.30
C ARG A 345 25.37 5.46 16.76
N GLY A 346 24.37 4.75 17.28
CA GLY A 346 24.27 4.37 18.68
C GLY A 346 23.96 5.54 19.62
N LYS A 347 23.39 6.63 19.09
CA LYS A 347 23.02 7.85 19.83
C LYS A 347 21.53 8.14 19.62
N GLY A 348 21.05 9.27 20.14
CA GLY A 348 19.65 9.68 19.98
C GLY A 348 18.67 8.99 20.93
N PRO A 349 17.38 9.32 20.81
CA PRO A 349 16.35 8.95 21.78
C PRO A 349 15.78 7.54 21.58
N LEU A 350 15.86 6.97 20.38
CA LEU A 350 15.35 5.64 20.06
C LEU A 350 16.25 4.57 20.70
N LYS A 351 15.69 3.65 21.49
CA LYS A 351 16.48 2.65 22.24
C LYS A 351 16.48 1.31 21.54
N ASN A 352 15.33 0.90 21.01
CA ASN A 352 15.10 -0.44 20.46
C ASN A 352 14.56 -0.38 19.02
N THR A 353 14.60 -1.51 18.32
CA THR A 353 14.04 -1.65 16.96
C THR A 353 12.55 -1.29 16.91
N SER A 354 11.79 -1.56 17.98
CA SER A 354 10.39 -1.13 18.12
C SER A 354 10.22 0.39 17.98
N ASP A 355 11.14 1.17 18.54
CA ASP A 355 11.11 2.63 18.49
C ASP A 355 11.43 3.11 17.07
N VAL A 356 12.33 2.43 16.36
CA VAL A 356 12.68 2.72 14.97
C VAL A 356 11.50 2.42 14.04
N ILE A 357 10.78 1.33 14.27
CA ILE A 357 9.55 0.98 13.53
C ILE A 357 8.47 2.04 13.79
N SER A 358 8.29 2.44 15.06
CA SER A 358 7.33 3.50 15.42
C SER A 358 7.69 4.84 14.77
N ALA A 359 8.99 5.20 14.75
CA ALA A 359 9.47 6.40 14.08
C ALA A 359 9.19 6.36 12.56
N ALA A 360 9.41 5.22 11.90
CA ALA A 360 9.10 5.05 10.48
C ALA A 360 7.59 5.19 10.19
N LYS A 361 6.73 4.61 11.04
CA LYS A 361 5.27 4.79 10.96
C LYS A 361 4.86 6.26 11.10
N LYS A 362 5.43 6.99 12.07
CA LYS A 362 5.16 8.44 12.26
C LYS A 362 5.58 9.29 11.06
N ILE A 363 6.69 8.94 10.40
CA ILE A 363 7.13 9.61 9.16
C ILE A 363 6.15 9.31 8.03
N ALA A 364 5.69 8.06 7.89
CA ALA A 364 4.73 7.70 6.86
C ALA A 364 3.40 8.46 7.02
N GLU A 365 2.89 8.57 8.25
CA GLU A 365 1.69 9.35 8.56
C GLU A 365 1.87 10.84 8.23
N ALA A 366 2.99 11.45 8.62
CA ALA A 366 3.29 12.83 8.28
C ALA A 366 3.46 13.04 6.76
N GLY A 367 4.07 12.07 6.07
CA GLY A 367 4.22 12.06 4.62
C GLY A 367 2.87 12.01 3.90
N SER A 368 1.92 11.21 4.39
CA SER A 368 0.57 11.13 3.84
C SER A 368 -0.21 12.44 4.03
N ARG A 369 -0.12 13.05 5.23
CA ARG A 369 -0.70 14.38 5.46
C ARG A 369 -0.10 15.45 4.52
N MET A 370 1.21 15.36 4.24
CA MET A 370 1.87 16.27 3.29
C MET A 370 1.42 16.03 1.85
N ASP A 371 1.19 14.78 1.45
CA ASP A 371 0.62 14.41 0.14
C ASP A 371 -0.78 14.99 -0.06
N LYS A 372 -1.68 14.85 0.92
CA LYS A 372 -3.04 15.43 0.88
C LYS A 372 -3.01 16.96 0.66
N LEU A 373 -2.17 17.67 1.41
CA LEU A 373 -2.01 19.13 1.25
C LEU A 373 -1.40 19.47 -0.11
N GLY A 374 -0.39 18.73 -0.55
CA GLY A 374 0.28 18.91 -1.83
C GLY A 374 -0.65 18.71 -3.02
N ARG A 375 -1.50 17.66 -3.01
CA ARG A 375 -2.49 17.41 -4.07
C ARG A 375 -3.55 18.49 -4.12
N THR A 376 -4.04 18.94 -2.96
CA THR A 376 -4.96 20.07 -2.89
C THR A 376 -4.37 21.30 -3.57
N ILE A 377 -3.09 21.61 -3.34
CA ILE A 377 -2.39 22.72 -4.02
C ILE A 377 -2.25 22.44 -5.53
N ALA A 378 -1.92 21.20 -5.90
CA ALA A 378 -1.74 20.79 -7.30
C ALA A 378 -3.04 20.91 -8.11
N ASP A 379 -4.20 20.60 -7.54
CA ASP A 379 -5.49 20.68 -8.21
C ASP A 379 -5.94 22.11 -8.48
N HIS A 380 -5.53 23.03 -7.62
CA HIS A 380 -5.75 24.46 -7.81
C HIS A 380 -4.67 25.11 -8.69
N CYS A 381 -3.62 24.38 -9.11
CA CYS A 381 -2.56 24.93 -9.95
C CYS A 381 -2.99 24.97 -11.43
N PRO A 382 -3.10 26.15 -12.07
CA PRO A 382 -3.49 26.25 -13.48
C PRO A 382 -2.35 25.88 -14.45
N ASP A 383 -1.11 25.86 -13.98
CA ASP A 383 0.08 25.56 -14.78
C ASP A 383 0.37 24.06 -14.72
N SER A 384 0.13 23.37 -15.85
CA SER A 384 0.28 21.91 -15.94
C SER A 384 1.71 21.45 -15.65
N ALA A 385 2.74 22.20 -16.04
CA ALA A 385 4.12 21.80 -15.79
C ALA A 385 4.45 21.82 -14.28
N CYS A 386 4.09 22.91 -13.61
CA CYS A 386 4.26 23.05 -12.16
C CYS A 386 3.44 22.01 -11.37
N LYS A 387 2.23 21.68 -11.85
CA LYS A 387 1.38 20.62 -11.28
C LYS A 387 2.07 19.26 -11.36
N GLN A 388 2.61 18.90 -12.52
CA GLN A 388 3.28 17.61 -12.73
C GLN A 388 4.54 17.46 -11.88
N ASP A 389 5.35 18.52 -11.76
CA ASP A 389 6.54 18.50 -10.90
C ASP A 389 6.18 18.26 -9.43
N LEU A 390 5.16 18.96 -8.91
CA LEU A 390 4.69 18.78 -7.54
C LEU A 390 4.20 17.35 -7.30
N LEU A 391 3.35 16.80 -8.18
CA LEU A 391 2.86 15.43 -8.06
C LEU A 391 3.99 14.40 -8.14
N ALA A 392 5.01 14.62 -8.96
CA ALA A 392 6.16 13.75 -9.04
C ALA A 392 6.99 13.73 -7.73
N TYR A 393 7.16 14.88 -7.07
CA TYR A 393 7.85 14.92 -5.78
C TYR A 393 7.03 14.28 -4.65
N LEU A 394 5.71 14.41 -4.67
CA LEU A 394 4.81 13.71 -3.74
C LEU A 394 4.89 12.18 -3.89
N GLN A 395 4.90 11.68 -5.13
CA GLN A 395 5.14 10.25 -5.40
C GLN A 395 6.50 9.77 -4.87
N ARG A 396 7.53 10.62 -4.92
CA ARG A 396 8.85 10.31 -4.34
C ARG A 396 8.80 10.27 -2.81
N ILE A 397 8.05 11.16 -2.15
CA ILE A 397 7.82 11.09 -0.70
C ILE A 397 7.19 9.74 -0.34
N ALA A 398 6.10 9.36 -1.01
CA ALA A 398 5.41 8.08 -0.76
C ALA A 398 6.36 6.88 -0.93
N LEU A 399 7.13 6.85 -2.02
CA LEU A 399 8.13 5.81 -2.27
C LEU A 399 9.16 5.71 -1.14
N TYR A 400 9.74 6.83 -0.71
CA TYR A 400 10.81 6.80 0.29
C TYR A 400 10.31 6.60 1.72
N CYS A 401 9.09 7.04 2.06
CA CYS A 401 8.40 6.65 3.30
C CYS A 401 8.22 5.14 3.37
N HIS A 402 7.78 4.52 2.28
CA HIS A 402 7.64 3.06 2.20
C HIS A 402 8.99 2.33 2.33
N GLN A 403 10.03 2.80 1.62
CA GLN A 403 11.38 2.24 1.77
C GLN A 403 11.91 2.35 3.21
N LEU A 404 11.67 3.48 3.87
CA LEU A 404 12.09 3.70 5.25
C LEU A 404 11.37 2.74 6.21
N ASN A 405 10.07 2.49 5.99
CA ASN A 405 9.30 1.49 6.71
C ASN A 405 9.86 0.07 6.53
N ILE A 406 10.22 -0.33 5.30
CA ILE A 406 10.86 -1.63 5.05
C ILE A 406 12.19 -1.71 5.82
N CYS A 407 13.05 -0.70 5.67
CA CYS A 407 14.36 -0.68 6.32
C CYS A 407 14.26 -0.75 7.85
N SER A 408 13.21 -0.17 8.45
CA SER A 408 12.99 -0.25 9.91
C SER A 408 12.62 -1.65 10.40
N LYS A 409 12.11 -2.52 9.52
CA LYS A 409 11.63 -3.88 9.82
C LYS A 409 12.65 -4.98 9.52
N VAL A 410 13.70 -4.71 8.73
CA VAL A 410 14.71 -5.70 8.33
C VAL A 410 15.52 -6.15 9.55
N LYS A 411 15.46 -7.46 9.84
CA LYS A 411 16.12 -8.13 10.98
C LYS A 411 17.50 -8.67 10.60
N ALA A 412 18.44 -8.65 11.54
CA ALA A 412 19.70 -9.39 11.49
C ALA A 412 19.62 -10.65 12.35
N GLU A 413 20.26 -11.72 11.88
CA GLU A 413 20.73 -12.81 12.72
C GLU A 413 22.08 -12.41 13.34
N VAL A 414 22.17 -12.42 14.67
CA VAL A 414 23.43 -12.20 15.38
C VAL A 414 23.99 -13.57 15.76
N GLN A 415 25.11 -13.97 15.16
CA GLN A 415 25.81 -15.20 15.54
C GLN A 415 26.89 -14.88 16.58
N ASN A 416 26.77 -15.45 17.78
CA ASN A 416 27.80 -15.43 18.80
C ASN A 416 28.67 -16.68 18.68
N LEU A 417 29.91 -16.51 18.21
CA LEU A 417 30.95 -17.54 18.28
C LEU A 417 32.08 -17.01 19.16
N GLY A 418 32.22 -17.56 20.37
CA GLY A 418 33.44 -17.40 21.18
C GLY A 418 33.65 -16.06 21.92
N GLY A 419 32.62 -15.25 22.15
CA GLY A 419 32.72 -14.00 22.92
C GLY A 419 33.09 -12.76 22.08
N GLU A 420 33.23 -12.94 20.76
CA GLU A 420 33.38 -11.86 19.79
C GLU A 420 32.04 -11.66 19.04
N LEU A 421 31.54 -10.43 19.03
CA LEU A 421 30.22 -10.09 18.49
C LEU A 421 30.36 -9.88 16.98
N VAL A 422 30.04 -10.90 16.17
CA VAL A 422 30.15 -10.86 14.71
C VAL A 422 28.79 -10.52 14.09
N VAL A 423 28.69 -9.34 13.47
CA VAL A 423 27.55 -8.97 12.61
C VAL A 423 27.96 -9.26 11.16
N SER A 424 27.52 -10.39 10.61
CA SER A 424 27.76 -10.73 9.21
C SER A 424 26.85 -9.90 8.29
N GLY A 425 27.45 -9.17 7.35
CA GLY A 425 26.72 -8.59 6.21
C GLY A 425 26.35 -9.70 5.25
N VAL A 426 25.12 -9.72 4.76
CA VAL A 426 24.65 -10.75 3.83
C VAL A 426 25.28 -10.46 2.46
N SER A 427 26.39 -11.14 2.17
CA SER A 427 26.85 -11.37 0.80
C SER A 427 27.03 -12.86 0.58
N SER A 428 26.29 -13.37 -0.41
CA SER A 428 26.36 -14.71 -1.02
C SER A 428 25.49 -15.79 -0.36
N ILE A 429 24.26 -15.96 -0.87
CA ILE A 429 23.55 -17.25 -0.84
C ILE A 429 23.00 -17.51 -2.24
N TRP A 430 23.85 -18.09 -3.09
CA TRP A 430 23.51 -19.01 -4.17
C TRP A 430 24.69 -19.98 -4.22
N GLU A 431 24.46 -21.27 -3.93
CA GLU A 431 25.41 -22.36 -3.57
C GLU A 431 25.50 -22.53 -2.04
N GLU A 432 25.11 -23.62 -1.38
CA GLU A 432 25.00 -25.05 -1.72
C GLU A 432 23.85 -25.75 -0.97
N SER A 433 23.44 -26.89 -1.52
CA SER A 433 22.44 -27.83 -1.02
C SER A 433 22.89 -28.68 0.18
N CYS A 434 21.92 -28.98 1.06
CA CYS A 434 21.74 -30.18 1.90
C CYS A 434 22.79 -30.53 2.98
N VAL A 435 22.37 -30.58 4.27
CA VAL A 435 22.34 -31.77 5.15
C VAL A 435 21.72 -31.42 6.53
N GLY A 436 20.69 -32.18 6.94
CA GLY A 436 20.59 -32.79 8.29
C GLY A 436 20.14 -31.97 9.52
N ARG A 437 18.89 -32.22 9.96
CA ARG A 437 18.36 -32.30 11.34
C ARG A 437 19.15 -31.65 12.51
N GLY A 438 18.49 -30.73 13.22
CA GLY A 438 18.61 -30.64 14.69
C GLY A 438 18.37 -29.25 15.32
N SER A 439 17.22 -29.10 15.98
CA SER A 439 16.97 -28.20 17.14
C SER A 439 17.45 -26.74 17.04
N GLU A 440 16.62 -25.88 16.45
CA GLU A 440 16.81 -24.43 16.49
C GLU A 440 16.33 -23.86 17.83
N ARG A 441 17.30 -23.63 18.73
CA ARG A 441 17.13 -22.70 19.87
C ARG A 441 17.13 -21.28 19.30
N GLY A 442 16.07 -20.52 19.61
CA GLY A 442 15.86 -19.16 19.11
C GLY A 442 17.05 -18.22 19.34
N HIS A 443 17.56 -17.64 18.25
CA HIS A 443 18.66 -16.68 18.27
C HIS A 443 18.16 -15.21 18.33
N PRO A 444 18.85 -14.29 19.04
CA PRO A 444 18.36 -12.93 19.32
C PRO A 444 18.59 -11.90 18.17
N ARG A 445 17.82 -10.80 18.18
CA ARG A 445 17.43 -9.92 17.04
C ARG A 445 18.07 -8.51 17.06
N ALA A 446 18.99 -8.16 16.14
CA ALA A 446 19.51 -6.78 15.97
C ALA A 446 19.36 -6.26 14.51
N LEU A 447 19.73 -5.00 14.20
CA LEU A 447 19.77 -4.45 12.82
C LEU A 447 21.18 -4.66 12.21
N THR A 448 21.31 -5.09 10.94
CA THR A 448 22.62 -5.23 10.27
C THR A 448 23.19 -3.87 9.86
N VAL A 449 24.50 -3.80 9.59
CA VAL A 449 25.14 -2.60 9.02
C VAL A 449 24.57 -2.25 7.64
N ASP A 450 24.27 -3.26 6.81
CA ASP A 450 23.64 -3.05 5.49
C ASP A 450 22.19 -2.54 5.61
N SER A 451 21.45 -3.01 6.61
CA SER A 451 20.12 -2.51 6.96
C SER A 451 20.19 -1.06 7.46
N ALA A 452 21.16 -0.74 8.33
CA ALA A 452 21.40 0.62 8.82
C ALA A 452 21.79 1.58 7.69
N MET A 453 22.66 1.15 6.76
CA MET A 453 23.03 1.94 5.58
C MET A 453 21.82 2.19 4.66
N SER A 454 21.00 1.16 4.44
CA SER A 454 19.77 1.28 3.65
C SER A 454 18.76 2.23 4.30
N LEU A 455 18.63 2.19 5.64
CA LEU A 455 17.80 3.11 6.42
C LEU A 455 18.25 4.57 6.24
N ILE A 456 19.55 4.85 6.38
CA ILE A 456 20.10 6.20 6.21
C ILE A 456 19.92 6.69 4.77
N GLN A 457 20.13 5.80 3.79
CA GLN A 457 19.98 6.14 2.38
C GLN A 457 18.52 6.43 2.00
N ALA A 458 17.56 5.67 2.55
CA ALA A 458 16.14 5.95 2.40
C ALA A 458 15.76 7.29 3.05
N ALA A 459 16.25 7.56 4.28
CA ALA A 459 16.03 8.83 4.97
C ALA A 459 16.62 10.03 4.20
N LYS A 460 17.80 9.89 3.59
CA LYS A 460 18.41 10.93 2.74
C LYS A 460 17.58 11.23 1.52
N ASN A 461 17.12 10.18 0.84
CA ASN A 461 16.28 10.31 -0.34
C ASN A 461 14.93 10.97 0.00
N LEU A 462 14.33 10.59 1.13
CA LEU A 462 13.11 11.20 1.64
C LEU A 462 13.33 12.68 1.99
N MET A 463 14.43 13.01 2.66
CA MET A 463 14.81 14.40 2.99
C MET A 463 14.83 15.28 1.74
N ASN A 464 15.51 14.86 0.68
CA ASN A 464 15.55 15.58 -0.59
C ASN A 464 14.14 15.71 -1.22
N ALA A 465 13.34 14.64 -1.21
CA ALA A 465 11.98 14.70 -1.74
C ALA A 465 11.08 15.70 -0.99
N VAL A 466 11.23 15.79 0.33
CA VAL A 466 10.54 16.79 1.17
C VAL A 466 11.00 18.20 0.81
N VAL A 467 12.31 18.45 0.61
CA VAL A 467 12.82 19.77 0.16
C VAL A 467 12.17 20.20 -1.16
N GLN A 468 12.14 19.31 -2.14
CA GLN A 468 11.59 19.63 -3.46
C GLN A 468 10.08 19.85 -3.40
N THR A 469 9.38 19.06 -2.57
CA THR A 469 7.93 19.22 -2.36
C THR A 469 7.62 20.58 -1.76
N VAL A 470 8.31 21.01 -0.70
CA VAL A 470 8.11 22.34 -0.09
C VAL A 470 8.28 23.46 -1.14
N LYS A 471 9.33 23.38 -1.97
CA LYS A 471 9.59 24.36 -3.03
C LYS A 471 8.50 24.35 -4.10
N ALA A 472 8.14 23.18 -4.60
CA ALA A 472 7.13 23.03 -5.66
C ALA A 472 5.74 23.44 -5.17
N SER A 473 5.38 23.12 -3.93
CA SER A 473 4.12 23.55 -3.30
C SER A 473 4.02 25.08 -3.20
N TYR A 474 5.12 25.77 -2.86
CA TYR A 474 5.14 27.24 -2.90
C TYR A 474 4.89 27.77 -4.31
N VAL A 475 5.65 27.29 -5.31
CA VAL A 475 5.51 27.74 -6.70
C VAL A 475 4.09 27.52 -7.20
N ALA A 476 3.53 26.32 -7.00
CA ALA A 476 2.16 25.98 -7.41
C ALA A 476 1.10 26.89 -6.74
N SER A 477 1.27 27.18 -5.45
CA SER A 477 0.35 28.05 -4.69
C SER A 477 0.35 29.49 -5.20
N THR A 478 1.50 30.02 -5.63
CA THR A 478 1.58 31.39 -6.18
C THR A 478 0.91 31.53 -7.55
N LYS A 479 0.89 30.45 -8.36
CA LYS A 479 0.23 30.43 -9.67
C LYS A 479 -1.30 30.47 -9.52
N TYR A 480 -1.83 29.84 -8.47
CA TYR A 480 -3.25 29.87 -8.12
C TYR A 480 -3.75 31.30 -7.80
N GLN A 481 -3.04 32.03 -6.93
CA GLN A 481 -3.41 33.39 -6.53
C GLN A 481 -3.45 34.40 -7.68
N LYS A 482 -2.70 34.16 -8.77
CA LYS A 482 -2.64 35.06 -9.92
C LYS A 482 -3.78 34.84 -10.93
N SER A 483 -4.45 33.68 -10.89
CA SER A 483 -5.46 33.28 -11.87
C SER A 483 -6.89 33.67 -11.48
N GLN A 484 -7.19 33.85 -10.19
CA GLN A 484 -8.48 34.32 -9.71
C GLN A 484 -8.30 35.69 -9.05
N GLY A 485 -8.57 36.76 -9.80
CA GLY A 485 -8.61 38.11 -9.22
C GLY A 485 -9.69 38.19 -8.14
N MET A 486 -9.28 38.27 -6.87
CA MET A 486 -10.01 38.81 -5.70
C MET A 486 -11.52 38.51 -5.60
N ALA A 487 -11.99 37.34 -6.07
CA ALA A 487 -13.41 37.00 -6.12
C ALA A 487 -13.68 35.50 -5.86
N SER A 488 -13.09 34.94 -4.80
CA SER A 488 -13.75 33.91 -3.99
C SER A 488 -12.97 33.74 -2.67
N LEU A 489 -13.67 33.75 -1.55
CA LEU A 489 -13.12 33.59 -0.19
C LEU A 489 -12.85 32.11 0.15
N ASN A 490 -12.26 31.34 -0.76
CA ASN A 490 -11.67 30.05 -0.40
C ASN A 490 -10.20 30.31 -0.04
N LEU A 491 -9.93 30.49 1.27
CA LEU A 491 -8.56 30.61 1.75
C LEU A 491 -7.76 29.38 1.30
N PRO A 492 -6.54 29.54 0.78
CA PRO A 492 -5.69 28.41 0.46
C PRO A 492 -5.48 27.56 1.71
N ALA A 493 -5.48 26.23 1.57
CA ALA A 493 -5.31 25.28 2.66
C ALA A 493 -4.02 25.52 3.49
N VAL A 494 -3.02 26.20 2.90
CA VAL A 494 -1.79 26.63 3.56
C VAL A 494 -1.46 28.09 3.23
N SER A 495 -0.93 28.83 4.20
CA SER A 495 -0.52 30.22 4.03
C SER A 495 1.01 30.36 3.88
N TRP A 496 1.45 30.92 2.76
CA TRP A 496 2.88 31.17 2.50
C TRP A 496 3.26 32.57 2.98
N LYS A 497 3.82 32.66 4.19
CA LYS A 497 4.34 33.92 4.76
C LYS A 497 5.84 33.80 4.92
N MET A 498 6.58 34.78 4.39
CA MET A 498 8.01 34.85 4.63
C MET A 498 8.26 35.24 6.09
N LYS A 499 9.21 34.57 6.73
CA LYS A 499 9.67 34.93 8.07
C LYS A 499 10.43 36.26 8.00
N ALA A 500 10.17 37.17 8.93
CA ALA A 500 10.90 38.43 9.00
C ALA A 500 12.40 38.15 9.19
N PRO A 501 13.30 38.79 8.42
CA PRO A 501 14.73 38.54 8.54
C PRO A 501 15.21 38.92 9.94
N GLU A 502 15.84 37.96 10.63
CA GLU A 502 16.45 38.23 11.93
C GLU A 502 17.57 39.27 11.76
N LYS A 503 17.56 40.29 12.61
CA LYS A 503 18.58 41.34 12.61
C LYS A 503 19.94 40.69 12.87
N LYS A 504 20.80 40.66 11.86
CA LYS A 504 22.21 40.27 12.06
C LYS A 504 22.85 41.30 12.99
N PRO A 505 23.50 40.89 14.10
CA PRO A 505 24.22 41.83 14.94
C PRO A 505 25.32 42.51 14.10
N LEU A 506 25.34 43.84 14.10
CA LEU A 506 26.31 44.65 13.33
C LEU A 506 27.77 44.39 13.73
N VAL A 507 27.99 43.78 14.90
CA VAL A 507 29.30 43.36 15.39
C VAL A 507 29.23 41.86 15.66
N LYS A 508 30.09 41.08 14.97
CA LYS A 508 30.32 39.68 15.32
C LYS A 508 30.80 39.62 16.77
N ARG A 509 29.97 39.10 17.69
CA ARG A 509 30.50 38.54 18.94
C ARG A 509 31.32 37.32 18.53
N GLU A 510 32.60 37.34 18.87
CA GLU A 510 33.51 36.21 18.71
C GLU A 510 32.87 34.99 19.38
N LYS A 511 32.58 33.94 18.60
CA LYS A 511 32.17 32.66 19.14
C LYS A 511 33.40 31.97 19.70
N GLN A 512 33.37 31.65 20.98
CA GLN A 512 34.39 30.87 21.67
C GLN A 512 34.34 29.42 21.13
N ASP A 513 35.44 29.06 20.44
CA ASP A 513 35.93 27.75 19.99
C ASP A 513 35.07 26.84 19.09
N GLU A 514 35.56 26.64 17.84
CA GLU A 514 36.27 25.40 17.47
C GLU A 514 36.85 25.53 16.05
N THR A 515 38.14 25.88 15.97
CA THR A 515 39.07 25.43 14.92
C THR A 515 40.47 25.82 15.39
N GLN A 516 41.04 24.98 16.26
CA GLN A 516 42.47 25.01 16.49
C GLN A 516 43.17 24.64 15.18
N THR A 517 43.76 25.63 14.51
CA THR A 517 44.90 25.39 13.61
C THR A 517 45.78 26.64 13.51
N LYS A 518 46.79 26.64 14.39
CA LYS A 518 48.13 27.25 14.26
C LYS A 518 48.26 28.60 13.53
N ILE A 519 48.30 29.70 14.30
CA ILE A 519 49.06 30.90 13.93
C ILE A 519 49.90 31.39 15.12
N LYS A 520 51.11 31.85 14.80
CA LYS A 520 52.31 32.04 15.61
C LYS A 520 52.17 33.02 16.80
N ARG A 521 52.95 32.72 17.85
CA ARG A 521 53.29 33.54 19.03
C ARG A 521 53.38 35.05 18.73
N ALA A 522 52.65 35.85 19.50
CA ALA A 522 52.95 37.24 19.79
C ALA A 522 52.89 37.47 21.32
N SER A 523 53.80 38.29 21.84
CA SER A 523 54.10 38.48 23.27
C SER A 523 52.90 38.86 24.13
N GLN A 524 52.76 38.18 25.28
CA GLN A 524 51.83 38.55 26.35
C GLN A 524 52.20 39.94 26.92
N LYS A 525 51.27 40.90 26.84
CA LYS A 525 51.34 42.14 27.61
C LYS A 525 51.08 41.84 29.09
N LYS A 526 52.04 42.19 29.95
CA LYS A 526 51.87 42.18 31.41
C LYS A 526 50.77 43.15 31.82
N HIS A 527 49.87 42.71 32.69
CA HIS A 527 48.87 43.54 33.34
C HIS A 527 49.55 44.36 34.46
N VAL A 528 49.73 45.65 34.24
CA VAL A 528 50.31 46.58 35.23
C VAL A 528 49.16 47.20 36.04
N ASN A 529 49.27 47.14 37.37
CA ASN A 529 48.29 47.73 38.29
C ASN A 529 48.36 49.27 38.21
N PRO A 530 47.25 49.99 37.98
CA PRO A 530 47.24 51.45 37.75
C PRO A 530 47.91 52.28 38.85
N VAL A 531 47.91 51.78 40.09
CA VAL A 531 48.51 52.48 41.24
C VAL A 531 50.05 52.43 41.19
N GLN A 532 50.62 51.37 40.60
CA GLN A 532 52.07 51.16 40.51
C GLN A 532 52.71 51.98 39.38
N ALA A 533 51.96 52.24 38.31
CA ALA A 533 52.38 53.14 37.21
C ALA A 533 52.38 54.62 37.61
N LEU A 534 51.57 55.01 38.60
CA LEU A 534 51.51 56.40 39.11
C LEU A 534 52.60 56.71 40.14
N SER A 535 53.14 55.71 40.83
CA SER A 535 54.29 55.90 41.73
C SER A 535 55.60 56.15 41.00
N GLU A 536 55.75 55.67 39.76
CA GLU A 536 56.95 55.88 38.95
C GLU A 536 57.03 57.29 38.33
N PHE A 537 55.91 58.03 38.27
CA PHE A 537 55.86 59.39 37.70
C PHE A 537 56.13 60.52 38.71
N LYS A 538 56.20 60.24 40.01
CA LYS A 538 56.52 61.26 41.05
C LYS A 538 58.00 61.34 41.43
N ALA A 539 58.86 60.50 40.86
CA ALA A 539 60.29 60.47 41.18
C ALA A 539 61.18 61.18 40.15
N MET A 540 60.61 61.97 39.23
CA MET A 540 61.34 62.58 38.11
C MET A 540 61.28 64.11 38.05
N ASP A 541 60.94 64.77 39.16
CA ASP A 541 61.14 66.22 39.36
C ASP A 541 61.92 66.45 40.66
N SER A 542 63.17 65.99 40.71
CA SER A 542 64.23 66.41 41.65
C SER A 542 65.55 65.73 41.25
N ILE A 543 66.36 66.46 40.47
CA ILE A 543 67.83 66.44 40.29
C ILE A 543 68.57 65.12 40.55
#